data_AF-A0A380VZZ2-F1
#
_entry.id   AF-A0A380VZZ2-F1
#
_cell.length_a   1.000
_cell.length_b   1.000
_cell.length_c   1.000
_cell.angle_alpha   90.00
_cell.angle_beta   90.00
_cell.angle_gamma   90.00
#
_symmetry.space_group_name_H-M   'P 1'
#
loop_
_entity.id
_entity.type
_entity.pdbx_description
1 polymer ?
#
loop_
_entity_poly.entity_id
_entity_poly.type
_entity_poly.pdbx_seq_one_letter_code
_entity_poly.pdbx_strand_id
1 'polypeptide(L)'
;MWIKWCFLADRNELVKQTVREYSGFVDDEDEVTATRNSHKLLTALLDPKLRLIVTSIQKMDNVARMGKQHKLGKTNIVFIVDEAHRSTSGEMLMRIRQVYPTAVWFGFTGTPILLDEQSNTKTADLFGNPLHIYSVADGILDKNVLGFEVRQNFPIPKKKLRDAVALWKDKDRGEVYRDWINPKKVSDLEIEQELSKEFYNKEEWVEQVSQYILDVWEQNSDNCKFSAMLAVNDIRLANRYFNILKQNELGLKIAVIYDPNGDYDEGSFEDSSELENAIIHYNQQFGMYFGLDTIVQYKEDLMNRLARRDEYKKITTEQPEKQLDLVIVVWQLLTGFDAPYVNTLYLDKTLDYANLIQAFSRTNRILNNDKPQGIIEYFRTPIRMEQNIETAFKLYSNKSESGAFFVPTKQENIAKINSTFADIACLFPKKEDLESGEILSDFSYLPKDEEAQKQFAKFFNELEKNNDCSSSARGELG
;
A
#
# COMPACT_ATOMS: atom_id res chain seq x y z
N MET A 1 -19.38 -11.37 -38.87
CA MET A 1 -19.68 -10.42 -37.79
C MET A 1 -18.44 -10.32 -36.95
N TRP A 2 -17.76 -9.17 -36.94
CA TRP A 2 -16.48 -8.99 -36.26
C TRP A 2 -16.69 -8.93 -34.74
N ILE A 3 -15.70 -9.42 -33.98
CA ILE A 3 -15.71 -9.39 -32.52
C ILE A 3 -15.26 -8.00 -32.05
N LYS A 4 -15.99 -7.42 -31.10
CA LYS A 4 -15.59 -6.20 -30.38
C LYS A 4 -14.90 -6.56 -29.08
N TRP A 5 -13.86 -5.81 -28.72
CA TRP A 5 -13.13 -5.91 -27.47
C TRP A 5 -13.44 -4.66 -26.64
N CYS A 6 -13.94 -4.86 -25.43
CA CYS A 6 -14.30 -3.77 -24.53
C CYS A 6 -13.53 -3.90 -23.22
N PHE A 7 -12.56 -3.01 -23.03
CA PHE A 7 -11.82 -2.87 -21.79
C PHE A 7 -12.59 -1.97 -20.82
N LEU A 8 -12.95 -2.54 -19.68
CA LEU A 8 -13.64 -1.88 -18.59
C LEU A 8 -12.66 -1.65 -17.44
N ALA A 9 -12.49 -0.39 -17.07
CA ALA A 9 -11.74 -0.01 -15.87
C ALA A 9 -12.66 0.72 -14.89
N ASP A 10 -12.36 0.65 -13.60
CA ASP A 10 -13.18 1.29 -12.56
C ASP A 10 -13.00 2.82 -12.54
N ARG A 11 -11.80 3.31 -12.86
CA ARG A 11 -11.42 4.73 -12.75
C ARG A 11 -11.02 5.36 -14.07
N ASN A 12 -11.31 6.66 -14.20
CA ASN A 12 -10.96 7.46 -15.39
C ASN A 12 -9.44 7.54 -15.64
N GLU A 13 -8.62 7.51 -14.60
CA GLU A 13 -7.15 7.51 -14.73
C GLU A 13 -6.62 6.23 -15.35
N LEU A 14 -7.14 5.07 -14.92
CA LEU A 14 -6.84 3.78 -15.53
C LEU A 14 -7.25 3.80 -17.01
N VAL A 15 -8.44 4.34 -17.34
CA VAL A 15 -8.85 4.52 -18.74
C VAL A 15 -7.85 5.36 -19.54
N LYS A 16 -7.37 6.50 -18.99
CA LYS A 16 -6.37 7.35 -19.67
C LYS A 16 -5.05 6.58 -19.89
N GLN A 17 -4.59 5.82 -18.90
CA GLN A 17 -3.37 5.04 -18.98
C GLN A 17 -3.50 3.93 -20.04
N THR A 18 -4.56 3.13 -19.96
CA THR A 18 -4.86 2.07 -20.93
C THR A 18 -4.93 2.64 -22.35
N VAL A 19 -5.63 3.77 -22.55
CA VAL A 19 -5.67 4.41 -23.87
C VAL A 19 -4.27 4.76 -24.37
N ARG A 20 -3.41 5.38 -23.56
CA ARG A 20 -2.03 5.70 -23.96
C ARG A 20 -1.21 4.47 -24.34
N GLU A 21 -1.35 3.38 -23.58
CA GLU A 21 -0.65 2.12 -23.84
C GLU A 21 -1.11 1.50 -25.16
N TYR A 22 -2.42 1.46 -25.43
CA TYR A 22 -2.99 0.87 -26.64
C TYR A 22 -2.90 1.78 -27.87
N SER A 23 -2.81 3.10 -27.71
CA SER A 23 -2.56 4.02 -28.83
C SER A 23 -1.24 3.73 -29.56
N GLY A 24 -0.26 3.09 -28.89
CA GLY A 24 0.98 2.64 -29.54
C GLY A 24 0.86 1.36 -30.37
N PHE A 25 -0.25 0.62 -30.24
CA PHE A 25 -0.46 -0.69 -30.88
C PHE A 25 -1.52 -0.67 -32.00
N VAL A 26 -2.12 0.48 -32.26
CA VAL A 26 -3.27 0.61 -33.16
C VAL A 26 -2.95 1.63 -34.25
N ASP A 27 -3.01 1.18 -35.51
CA ASP A 27 -2.64 1.99 -36.69
C ASP A 27 -3.62 3.14 -36.98
N ASP A 28 -4.79 3.16 -36.32
CA ASP A 28 -5.85 4.14 -36.52
C ASP A 28 -6.34 4.69 -35.16
N GLU A 29 -6.12 5.99 -34.89
CA GLU A 29 -6.53 6.63 -33.63
C GLU A 29 -8.04 6.47 -33.34
N ASP A 30 -8.84 6.27 -34.39
CA ASP A 30 -10.29 6.03 -34.30
C ASP A 30 -10.63 4.71 -33.59
N GLU A 31 -9.78 3.68 -33.66
CA GLU A 31 -10.02 2.36 -33.07
C GLU A 31 -9.91 2.36 -31.53
N VAL A 32 -9.31 3.37 -30.89
CA VAL A 32 -9.22 3.49 -29.41
C VAL A 32 -10.13 4.61 -28.91
N THR A 33 -11.43 4.36 -28.82
CA THR A 33 -12.34 5.43 -28.39
C THR A 33 -12.43 5.55 -26.85
N ALA A 34 -11.69 6.52 -26.28
CA ALA A 34 -11.93 6.98 -24.90
C ALA A 34 -13.17 7.90 -24.88
N THR A 35 -14.35 7.33 -24.70
CA THR A 35 -15.60 8.12 -24.82
C THR A 35 -15.83 9.02 -23.60
N ARG A 36 -15.98 10.34 -23.84
CA ARG A 36 -16.26 11.33 -22.78
C ARG A 36 -17.69 11.24 -22.21
N ASN A 37 -18.64 10.67 -22.97
CA ASN A 37 -20.06 10.61 -22.60
C ASN A 37 -20.68 9.26 -23.04
N SER A 38 -21.57 8.70 -22.21
CA SER A 38 -22.33 7.47 -22.44
C SER A 38 -23.07 7.43 -23.78
N HIS A 39 -23.56 8.56 -24.30
CA HIS A 39 -24.17 8.62 -25.64
C HIS A 39 -23.16 8.32 -26.76
N LYS A 40 -21.93 8.84 -26.65
CA LYS A 40 -20.86 8.55 -27.62
C LYS A 40 -20.42 7.09 -27.51
N LEU A 41 -20.38 6.54 -26.29
CA LEU A 41 -20.13 5.12 -26.05
C LEU A 41 -21.14 4.23 -26.76
N LEU A 42 -22.43 4.55 -26.63
CA LEU A 42 -23.49 3.81 -27.31
C LEU A 42 -23.34 3.84 -28.84
N THR A 43 -22.99 5.00 -29.41
CA THR A 43 -22.71 5.10 -30.85
C THR A 43 -21.51 4.25 -31.24
N ALA A 44 -20.43 4.29 -30.46
CA ALA A 44 -19.22 3.51 -30.72
C ALA A 44 -19.45 1.98 -30.63
N LEU A 45 -20.27 1.55 -29.67
CA LEU A 45 -20.67 0.14 -29.51
C LEU A 45 -21.47 -0.37 -30.71
N LEU A 46 -22.24 0.49 -31.37
CA LEU A 46 -23.05 0.14 -32.54
C LEU A 46 -22.32 0.33 -33.88
N ASP A 47 -21.17 1.01 -33.90
CA ASP A 47 -20.39 1.23 -35.11
C ASP A 47 -19.64 -0.06 -35.52
N PRO A 48 -19.86 -0.63 -36.71
CA PRO A 48 -19.17 -1.85 -37.14
C PRO A 48 -17.66 -1.67 -37.40
N LYS A 49 -17.16 -0.44 -37.56
CA LYS A 49 -15.73 -0.17 -37.80
C LYS A 49 -14.91 -0.25 -36.52
N LEU A 50 -15.49 0.17 -35.40
CA LEU A 50 -14.78 0.24 -34.12
C LEU A 50 -14.70 -1.14 -33.47
N ARG A 51 -13.47 -1.62 -33.28
CA ARG A 51 -13.22 -2.96 -32.74
C ARG A 51 -12.79 -2.94 -31.29
N LEU A 52 -12.02 -1.93 -30.89
CA LEU A 52 -11.52 -1.76 -29.54
C LEU A 52 -12.23 -0.59 -28.85
N ILE A 53 -12.65 -0.78 -27.61
CA ILE A 53 -13.35 0.24 -26.84
C ILE A 53 -12.77 0.22 -25.42
N VAL A 54 -12.34 1.38 -24.93
CA VAL A 54 -11.85 1.54 -23.56
C VAL A 54 -12.78 2.52 -22.84
N THR A 55 -13.42 2.07 -21.77
CA THR A 55 -14.38 2.89 -21.02
C THR A 55 -14.47 2.49 -19.55
N SER A 56 -15.11 3.34 -18.75
CA SER A 56 -15.40 2.99 -17.36
C SER A 56 -16.66 2.11 -17.22
N ILE A 57 -16.72 1.33 -16.13
CA ILE A 57 -17.89 0.50 -15.81
C ILE A 57 -19.16 1.33 -15.59
N GLN A 58 -19.05 2.52 -14.98
CA GLN A 58 -20.19 3.40 -14.71
C GLN A 58 -20.79 3.94 -16.03
N LYS A 59 -19.96 4.27 -17.01
CA LYS A 59 -20.43 4.66 -18.35
C LYS A 59 -21.13 3.50 -19.06
N MET A 60 -20.62 2.29 -18.91
CA MET A 60 -21.24 1.10 -19.49
C MET A 60 -22.59 0.77 -18.82
N ASP A 61 -22.71 0.90 -17.49
CA ASP A 61 -24.00 0.74 -16.79
C ASP A 61 -25.01 1.79 -17.24
N ASN A 62 -24.58 3.04 -17.41
CA ASN A 62 -25.42 4.08 -17.97
C ASN A 62 -25.92 3.70 -19.38
N VAL A 63 -25.06 3.16 -20.24
CA VAL A 63 -25.46 2.65 -21.56
C VAL A 63 -26.45 1.49 -21.44
N ALA A 64 -26.25 0.57 -20.50
CA ALA A 64 -27.16 -0.54 -20.24
C ALA A 64 -28.58 -0.06 -19.85
N ARG A 65 -28.68 1.08 -19.14
CA ARG A 65 -29.96 1.72 -18.77
C ARG A 65 -30.66 2.46 -19.91
N MET A 66 -29.96 2.83 -21.00
CA MET A 66 -30.51 3.62 -22.12
C MET A 66 -31.48 2.85 -23.04
N GLY A 67 -31.83 1.59 -22.75
CA GLY A 67 -32.96 0.90 -23.38
C GLY A 67 -32.76 0.36 -24.81
N LYS A 68 -31.51 0.27 -25.33
CA LYS A 68 -31.23 -0.31 -26.67
C LYS A 68 -30.85 -1.81 -26.64
N GLN A 69 -31.39 -2.57 -25.68
CA GLN A 69 -30.92 -3.93 -25.39
C GLN A 69 -31.04 -4.91 -26.57
N HIS A 70 -32.08 -4.80 -27.39
CA HIS A 70 -32.23 -5.67 -28.57
C HIS A 70 -31.13 -5.53 -29.64
N LYS A 71 -30.48 -4.35 -29.74
CA LYS A 71 -29.36 -4.14 -30.68
C LYS A 71 -28.03 -4.55 -30.06
N LEU A 72 -27.86 -4.26 -28.78
CA LEU A 72 -26.64 -4.55 -28.02
C LEU A 72 -26.49 -6.06 -27.72
N GLY A 73 -27.57 -6.75 -27.38
CA GLY A 73 -27.52 -8.19 -27.10
C GLY A 73 -27.23 -9.09 -28.31
N LYS A 74 -27.18 -8.52 -29.52
CA LYS A 74 -26.78 -9.24 -30.75
C LYS A 74 -25.33 -8.98 -31.16
N THR A 75 -24.59 -8.15 -30.43
CA THR A 75 -23.18 -7.88 -30.75
C THR A 75 -22.28 -8.97 -30.19
N ASN A 76 -21.35 -9.47 -31.01
CA ASN A 76 -20.28 -10.35 -30.54
C ASN A 76 -19.23 -9.50 -29.82
N ILE A 77 -19.24 -9.51 -28.50
CA ILE A 77 -18.37 -8.67 -27.67
C ILE A 77 -17.65 -9.50 -26.62
N VAL A 78 -16.38 -9.18 -26.41
CA VAL A 78 -15.54 -9.68 -25.33
C VAL A 78 -15.27 -8.53 -24.38
N PHE A 79 -15.63 -8.71 -23.12
CA PHE A 79 -15.30 -7.78 -22.04
C PHE A 79 -14.04 -8.23 -21.32
N ILE A 80 -13.11 -7.29 -21.16
CA ILE A 80 -11.94 -7.44 -20.31
C ILE A 80 -12.08 -6.43 -19.18
N VAL A 81 -12.16 -6.92 -17.96
CA VAL A 81 -12.41 -6.13 -16.76
C VAL A 81 -11.14 -6.08 -15.92
N ASP A 82 -10.64 -4.88 -15.67
CA ASP A 82 -9.54 -4.66 -14.73
C ASP A 82 -10.09 -4.40 -13.32
N GLU A 83 -9.33 -4.81 -12.29
CA GLU A 83 -9.72 -4.80 -10.89
C GLU A 83 -11.11 -5.41 -10.62
N ALA A 84 -11.30 -6.64 -11.09
CA ALA A 84 -12.53 -7.44 -11.04
C ALA A 84 -13.01 -7.87 -9.61
N HIS A 85 -12.75 -7.03 -8.61
CA HIS A 85 -13.13 -7.19 -7.21
C HIS A 85 -13.81 -5.94 -6.60
N ARG A 86 -13.69 -4.74 -7.20
CA ARG A 86 -13.89 -3.46 -6.48
C ARG A 86 -15.27 -2.83 -6.64
N SER A 87 -15.80 -2.91 -7.86
CA SER A 87 -17.08 -2.31 -8.25
C SER A 87 -17.83 -3.16 -9.30
N THR A 88 -17.23 -4.29 -9.66
CA THR A 88 -17.70 -5.25 -10.65
C THR A 88 -18.57 -6.33 -10.04
N SER A 89 -18.63 -6.43 -8.72
CA SER A 89 -19.50 -7.36 -7.98
C SER A 89 -20.92 -6.82 -7.73
N GLY A 90 -21.19 -5.57 -8.11
CA GLY A 90 -22.47 -4.89 -7.88
C GLY A 90 -23.52 -5.04 -8.99
N GLU A 91 -24.73 -4.56 -8.70
CA GLU A 91 -25.88 -4.52 -9.62
C GLU A 91 -25.54 -4.01 -11.03
N MET A 92 -24.55 -3.13 -11.15
CA MET A 92 -24.08 -2.58 -12.43
C MET A 92 -23.57 -3.68 -13.36
N LEU A 93 -22.65 -4.55 -12.91
CA LEU A 93 -22.14 -5.63 -13.76
C LEU A 93 -23.25 -6.61 -14.12
N MET A 94 -24.11 -6.94 -13.15
CA MET A 94 -25.27 -7.81 -13.39
C MET A 94 -26.20 -7.23 -14.47
N ARG A 95 -26.46 -5.92 -14.43
CA ARG A 95 -27.26 -5.22 -15.45
C ARG A 95 -26.59 -5.27 -16.82
N ILE A 96 -25.29 -5.01 -16.89
CA ILE A 96 -24.55 -5.07 -18.17
C ILE A 96 -24.59 -6.51 -18.72
N ARG A 97 -24.39 -7.53 -17.90
CA ARG A 97 -24.49 -8.95 -18.32
C ARG A 97 -25.87 -9.31 -18.85
N GLN A 98 -26.94 -8.80 -18.25
CA GLN A 98 -28.30 -8.99 -18.78
C GLN A 98 -28.48 -8.39 -20.18
N VAL A 99 -27.82 -7.27 -20.47
CA VAL A 99 -27.86 -6.62 -21.80
C VAL A 99 -27.07 -7.41 -22.85
N TYR A 100 -25.99 -8.07 -22.44
CA TYR A 100 -25.06 -8.78 -23.32
C TYR A 100 -24.96 -10.28 -22.98
N PRO A 101 -26.02 -11.08 -23.22
CA PRO A 101 -26.10 -12.48 -22.79
C PRO A 101 -25.11 -13.41 -23.51
N THR A 102 -24.63 -13.05 -24.70
CA THR A 102 -23.68 -13.84 -25.51
C THR A 102 -22.23 -13.38 -25.36
N ALA A 103 -21.97 -12.39 -24.48
CA ALA A 103 -20.63 -11.84 -24.32
C ALA A 103 -19.71 -12.79 -23.54
N VAL A 104 -18.42 -12.78 -23.90
CA VAL A 104 -17.36 -13.44 -23.14
C VAL A 104 -16.76 -12.45 -22.16
N TRP A 105 -16.45 -12.88 -20.95
CA TRP A 105 -15.96 -12.03 -19.88
C TRP A 105 -14.64 -12.56 -19.33
N PHE A 106 -13.62 -11.71 -19.32
CA PHE A 106 -12.36 -11.93 -18.63
C PHE A 106 -12.21 -10.88 -17.53
N GLY A 107 -11.74 -11.32 -16.36
CA GLY A 107 -11.49 -10.45 -15.22
C GLY A 107 -10.05 -10.59 -14.74
N PHE A 108 -9.35 -9.48 -14.60
CA PHE A 108 -8.06 -9.39 -13.93
C PHE A 108 -8.26 -8.76 -12.56
N THR A 109 -7.63 -9.32 -11.53
CA THR A 109 -7.68 -8.76 -10.19
C THR A 109 -6.48 -9.22 -9.39
N GLY A 110 -5.84 -8.31 -8.65
CA GLY A 110 -4.80 -8.67 -7.68
C GLY A 110 -5.37 -9.23 -6.38
N THR A 111 -6.65 -9.00 -6.11
CA THR A 111 -7.32 -9.37 -4.84
C THR A 111 -8.71 -9.91 -5.14
N PRO A 112 -8.85 -11.16 -5.60
CA PRO A 112 -10.16 -11.75 -5.87
C PRO A 112 -11.03 -11.75 -4.61
N ILE A 113 -12.34 -11.57 -4.80
CA ILE A 113 -13.34 -11.74 -3.74
C ILE A 113 -13.51 -13.24 -3.52
N LEU A 114 -13.00 -13.73 -2.39
CA LEU A 114 -13.03 -15.15 -2.04
C LEU A 114 -14.25 -15.51 -1.22
N LEU A 115 -14.73 -14.59 -0.39
CA LEU A 115 -16.00 -14.57 0.33
C LEU A 115 -16.29 -13.09 0.64
N ASP A 116 -17.46 -12.60 0.24
CA ASP A 116 -17.96 -11.30 0.66
C ASP A 116 -19.11 -11.54 1.65
N GLU A 117 -18.94 -11.10 2.89
CA GLU A 117 -19.95 -11.25 3.96
C GLU A 117 -21.23 -10.47 3.67
N GLN A 118 -21.18 -9.43 2.81
CA GLN A 118 -22.33 -8.57 2.50
C GLN A 118 -23.10 -9.02 1.26
N SER A 119 -22.42 -9.36 0.16
CA SER A 119 -23.08 -9.73 -1.10
C SER A 119 -23.14 -11.24 -1.37
N ASN A 120 -22.44 -12.06 -0.57
CA ASN A 120 -22.30 -13.51 -0.76
C ASN A 120 -21.83 -13.92 -2.17
N THR A 121 -21.28 -12.98 -2.96
CA THR A 121 -20.89 -13.19 -4.35
C THR A 121 -19.37 -13.21 -4.47
N LYS A 122 -18.83 -14.31 -5.00
CA LYS A 122 -17.39 -14.45 -5.25
C LYS A 122 -17.04 -13.93 -6.63
N THR A 123 -15.79 -13.52 -6.82
CA THR A 123 -15.29 -13.21 -8.18
C THR A 123 -15.48 -14.41 -9.11
N ALA A 124 -15.35 -15.63 -8.58
CA ALA A 124 -15.57 -16.86 -9.33
C ALA A 124 -17.03 -17.05 -9.78
N ASP A 125 -18.02 -16.51 -9.06
CA ASP A 125 -19.42 -16.60 -9.46
C ASP A 125 -19.72 -15.70 -10.67
N LEU A 126 -18.92 -14.64 -10.84
CA LEU A 126 -19.08 -13.64 -11.92
C LEU A 126 -18.27 -13.99 -13.17
N PHE A 127 -17.04 -14.50 -12.98
CA PHE A 127 -16.06 -14.72 -14.06
C PHE A 127 -15.70 -16.20 -14.27
N GLY A 128 -16.15 -17.10 -13.40
CA GLY A 128 -15.75 -18.50 -13.40
C GLY A 128 -14.44 -18.74 -12.64
N ASN A 129 -13.94 -19.98 -12.70
CA ASN A 129 -12.70 -20.37 -12.03
C ASN A 129 -11.49 -19.58 -12.59
N PRO A 130 -10.49 -19.28 -11.74
CA PRO A 130 -9.28 -18.61 -12.20
C PRO A 130 -8.59 -19.46 -13.28
N LEU A 131 -8.33 -18.84 -14.44
CA LEU A 131 -7.60 -19.48 -15.54
C LEU A 131 -6.10 -19.63 -15.23
N HIS A 132 -5.56 -18.67 -14.48
CA HIS A 132 -4.17 -18.62 -14.03
C HIS A 132 -4.08 -17.80 -12.74
N ILE A 133 -3.12 -18.09 -11.87
CA ILE A 133 -2.85 -17.33 -10.65
C ILE A 133 -1.36 -17.01 -10.62
N TYR A 134 -1.02 -15.72 -10.57
CA TYR A 134 0.31 -15.22 -10.29
C TYR A 134 0.21 -14.38 -9.01
N SER A 135 0.65 -14.95 -7.90
CA SER A 135 0.48 -14.37 -6.57
C SER A 135 1.57 -13.36 -6.26
N VAL A 136 1.38 -12.59 -5.18
CA VAL A 136 2.43 -11.71 -4.65
C VAL A 136 3.68 -12.51 -4.25
N ALA A 137 3.53 -13.79 -3.86
CA ALA A 137 4.65 -14.64 -3.47
C ALA A 137 5.54 -14.92 -4.68
N ASP A 138 4.89 -15.33 -5.78
CA ASP A 138 5.55 -15.57 -7.06
C ASP A 138 6.29 -14.30 -7.52
N GLY A 139 5.64 -13.14 -7.42
CA GLY A 139 6.23 -11.85 -7.75
C GLY A 139 7.48 -11.49 -6.93
N ILE A 140 7.50 -11.83 -5.64
CA ILE A 140 8.66 -11.59 -4.77
C ILE A 140 9.78 -12.57 -5.09
N LEU A 141 9.46 -13.86 -5.25
CA LEU A 141 10.42 -14.91 -5.62
C LEU A 141 11.12 -14.60 -6.95
N ASP A 142 10.34 -14.17 -7.94
CA ASP A 142 10.83 -13.80 -9.27
C ASP A 142 11.55 -12.44 -9.28
N LYS A 143 11.56 -11.71 -8.16
CA LYS A 143 12.07 -10.34 -8.05
C LYS A 143 11.40 -9.38 -9.04
N ASN A 144 10.11 -9.58 -9.29
CA ASN A 144 9.25 -8.68 -10.06
C ASN A 144 8.56 -7.64 -9.17
N VAL A 145 8.45 -7.91 -7.87
CA VAL A 145 8.07 -6.94 -6.83
C VAL A 145 8.97 -7.10 -5.61
N LEU A 146 9.06 -6.06 -4.79
CA LEU A 146 9.84 -6.09 -3.54
C LEU A 146 9.07 -6.77 -2.40
N GLY A 147 9.80 -7.28 -1.41
CA GLY A 147 9.23 -7.71 -0.13
C GLY A 147 8.82 -6.54 0.76
N PHE A 148 8.25 -6.87 1.92
CA PHE A 148 7.80 -5.88 2.90
C PHE A 148 8.59 -5.97 4.20
N GLU A 149 9.01 -4.82 4.73
CA GLU A 149 9.39 -4.69 6.13
C GLU A 149 8.20 -4.14 6.90
N VAL A 150 7.66 -4.95 7.81
CA VAL A 150 6.44 -4.62 8.54
C VAL A 150 6.79 -4.34 9.99
N ARG A 151 6.47 -3.14 10.47
CA ARG A 151 6.79 -2.67 11.82
C ARG A 151 5.52 -2.34 12.60
N GLN A 152 5.35 -3.04 13.72
CA GLN A 152 4.28 -2.80 14.68
C GLN A 152 4.69 -1.69 15.63
N ASN A 153 3.88 -0.63 15.73
CA ASN A 153 4.19 0.51 16.60
C ASN A 153 3.09 0.75 17.63
N PHE A 154 3.51 1.11 18.85
CA PHE A 154 2.63 1.50 19.95
C PHE A 154 2.95 2.94 20.36
N PRO A 155 2.33 3.97 19.73
CA PRO A 155 2.58 5.38 20.08
C PRO A 155 2.33 5.66 21.56
N ILE A 156 1.35 4.98 22.14
CA ILE A 156 1.08 4.99 23.57
C ILE A 156 1.52 3.65 24.16
N PRO A 157 2.36 3.64 25.23
CA PRO A 157 2.80 2.41 25.87
C PRO A 157 1.65 1.50 26.30
N LYS A 158 1.75 0.19 26.02
CA LYS A 158 0.74 -0.83 26.36
C LYS A 158 0.24 -0.74 27.80
N LYS A 159 1.15 -0.42 28.75
CA LYS A 159 0.80 -0.25 30.17
C LYS A 159 -0.20 0.89 30.39
N LYS A 160 -0.05 2.03 29.69
CA LYS A 160 -0.99 3.15 29.74
C LYS A 160 -2.35 2.77 29.12
N LEU A 161 -2.34 2.03 28.01
CA LEU A 161 -3.57 1.54 27.37
C LEU A 161 -4.37 0.63 28.32
N ARG A 162 -3.68 -0.33 28.95
CA ARG A 162 -4.26 -1.22 29.95
C ARG A 162 -4.85 -0.47 31.13
N ASP A 163 -4.10 0.48 31.67
CA ASP A 163 -4.57 1.32 32.78
C ASP A 163 -5.84 2.09 32.39
N ALA A 164 -5.86 2.73 31.22
CA ALA A 164 -7.01 3.49 30.73
C ALA A 164 -8.28 2.62 30.62
N VAL A 165 -8.19 1.42 30.06
CA VAL A 165 -9.34 0.49 29.95
C VAL A 165 -9.77 -0.01 31.34
N ALA A 166 -8.82 -0.40 32.19
CA ALA A 166 -9.10 -0.90 33.53
C ALA A 166 -9.82 0.17 34.39
N LEU A 167 -9.36 1.43 34.34
CA LEU A 167 -9.99 2.56 35.05
C LEU A 167 -11.40 2.86 34.54
N TRP A 168 -11.65 2.72 33.24
CA TRP A 168 -12.98 2.91 32.68
C TRP A 168 -13.95 1.80 33.11
N LYS A 169 -13.48 0.54 33.13
CA LYS A 169 -14.28 -0.62 33.60
C LYS A 169 -14.56 -0.55 35.11
N ASP A 170 -13.59 -0.10 35.91
CA ASP A 170 -13.67 -0.08 37.37
C ASP A 170 -12.91 1.13 37.94
N LYS A 171 -13.66 2.23 38.15
CA LYS A 171 -13.14 3.51 38.63
C LYS A 171 -12.59 3.43 40.06
N ASP A 172 -13.12 2.53 40.87
CA ASP A 172 -12.75 2.37 42.28
C ASP A 172 -11.51 1.50 42.48
N ARG A 173 -10.93 1.00 41.38
CA ARG A 173 -9.71 0.16 41.35
C ARG A 173 -9.87 -1.14 42.18
N GLY A 174 -11.04 -1.75 42.09
CA GLY A 174 -11.41 -2.98 42.78
C GLY A 174 -10.79 -4.25 42.18
N GLU A 175 -11.56 -5.34 42.18
CA GLU A 175 -11.12 -6.63 41.61
C GLU A 175 -11.03 -6.57 40.09
N VAL A 176 -12.02 -5.95 39.43
CA VAL A 176 -12.06 -5.83 37.96
C VAL A 176 -10.85 -5.05 37.46
N TYR A 177 -10.51 -3.90 38.07
CA TYR A 177 -9.31 -3.16 37.70
C TYR A 177 -8.02 -4.01 37.78
N ARG A 178 -7.86 -4.78 38.87
CA ARG A 178 -6.70 -5.66 39.09
C ARG A 178 -6.62 -6.81 38.08
N ASP A 179 -7.76 -7.24 37.55
CA ASP A 179 -7.80 -8.28 36.53
C ASP A 179 -7.39 -7.73 35.17
N TRP A 180 -7.88 -6.54 34.80
CA TRP A 180 -7.60 -5.91 33.51
C TRP A 180 -6.17 -5.37 33.38
N ILE A 181 -5.54 -4.95 34.49
CA ILE A 181 -4.12 -4.55 34.49
C ILE A 181 -3.19 -5.77 34.36
N ASN A 182 -3.67 -6.98 34.67
CA ASN A 182 -2.85 -8.20 34.69
C ASN A 182 -2.79 -8.85 33.30
N PRO A 183 -1.61 -8.86 32.64
CA PRO A 183 -1.47 -9.42 31.29
C PRO A 183 -1.70 -10.94 31.22
N LYS A 184 -1.68 -11.64 32.36
CA LYS A 184 -2.00 -13.08 32.41
C LYS A 184 -3.50 -13.37 32.42
N LYS A 185 -4.33 -12.39 32.80
CA LYS A 185 -5.79 -12.55 32.89
C LYS A 185 -6.50 -12.01 31.66
N VAL A 186 -6.09 -10.83 31.19
CA VAL A 186 -6.64 -10.17 30.01
C VAL A 186 -5.53 -9.98 28.99
N SER A 187 -5.71 -10.49 27.79
CA SER A 187 -4.75 -10.37 26.68
C SER A 187 -4.68 -8.92 26.16
N ASP A 188 -3.58 -8.55 25.51
CA ASP A 188 -3.48 -7.19 24.93
C ASP A 188 -4.54 -6.96 23.83
N LEU A 189 -4.98 -8.03 23.13
CA LEU A 189 -6.03 -7.96 22.12
C LEU A 189 -7.38 -7.58 22.72
N GLU A 190 -7.74 -8.17 23.87
CA GLU A 190 -8.98 -7.82 24.58
C GLU A 190 -8.96 -6.35 25.06
N ILE A 191 -7.79 -5.85 25.48
CA ILE A 191 -7.61 -4.42 25.82
C ILE A 191 -7.87 -3.56 24.59
N GLU A 192 -7.29 -3.91 23.44
CA GLU A 192 -7.44 -3.17 22.19
C GLU A 192 -8.87 -3.15 21.68
N GLN A 193 -9.60 -4.27 21.82
CA GLN A 193 -11.02 -4.40 21.44
C GLN A 193 -11.94 -3.50 22.28
N GLU A 194 -11.52 -3.13 23.49
CA GLU A 194 -12.28 -2.29 24.41
C GLU A 194 -11.93 -0.80 24.29
N LEU A 195 -10.84 -0.46 23.59
CA LEU A 195 -10.53 0.93 23.26
C LEU A 195 -11.57 1.48 22.29
N SER A 196 -12.21 2.59 22.67
CA SER A 196 -13.17 3.26 21.81
C SER A 196 -12.50 3.89 20.59
N LYS A 197 -13.25 4.11 19.51
CA LYS A 197 -12.71 4.75 18.29
C LYS A 197 -12.20 6.17 18.58
N GLU A 198 -12.84 6.87 19.51
CA GLU A 198 -12.51 8.22 19.96
C GLU A 198 -11.15 8.27 20.68
N PHE A 199 -10.70 7.16 21.28
CA PHE A 199 -9.39 7.09 21.93
C PHE A 199 -8.27 7.44 20.94
N TYR A 200 -8.30 6.82 19.77
CA TYR A 200 -7.33 7.05 18.70
C TYR A 200 -7.52 8.40 17.99
N ASN A 201 -8.62 9.10 18.30
CA ASN A 201 -8.89 10.44 17.82
C ASN A 201 -8.58 11.47 18.91
N LYS A 202 -7.77 11.14 19.92
CA LYS A 202 -7.26 12.13 20.89
C LYS A 202 -6.07 12.88 20.33
N GLU A 203 -5.89 14.12 20.78
CA GLU A 203 -4.77 14.97 20.38
C GLU A 203 -3.41 14.34 20.70
N GLU A 204 -3.26 13.82 21.93
CA GLU A 204 -2.07 13.08 22.34
C GLU A 204 -1.74 11.93 21.37
N TRP A 205 -2.74 11.21 20.83
CA TRP A 205 -2.47 10.13 19.87
C TRP A 205 -1.87 10.66 18.56
N VAL A 206 -2.53 11.66 17.96
CA VAL A 206 -2.10 12.26 16.67
C VAL A 206 -0.72 12.90 16.82
N GLU A 207 -0.44 13.56 17.95
CA GLU A 207 0.86 14.15 18.26
C GLU A 207 1.95 13.08 18.37
N GLN A 208 1.72 12.00 19.14
CA GLN A 208 2.70 10.92 19.32
C GLN A 208 3.01 10.21 18.00
N VAL A 209 1.99 9.95 17.17
CA VAL A 209 2.19 9.37 15.83
C VAL A 209 2.94 10.34 14.92
N SER A 210 2.59 11.62 14.93
CA SER A 210 3.27 12.64 14.11
C SER A 210 4.74 12.77 14.48
N GLN A 211 5.04 12.82 15.79
CA GLN A 211 6.40 12.89 16.29
C GLN A 211 7.20 11.66 15.88
N TYR A 212 6.63 10.46 16.07
CA TYR A 212 7.27 9.22 15.64
C TYR A 212 7.64 9.25 14.15
N ILE A 213 6.72 9.67 13.27
CA ILE A 213 6.97 9.76 11.82
C ILE A 213 8.15 10.70 11.52
N LEU A 214 8.24 11.83 12.23
CA LEU A 214 9.34 12.79 12.06
C LEU A 214 10.67 12.21 12.56
N ASP A 215 10.66 11.52 13.71
CA ASP A 215 11.87 10.92 14.31
C ASP A 215 12.51 9.87 13.40
N VAL A 216 11.70 9.03 12.74
CA VAL A 216 12.19 7.97 11.85
C VAL A 216 12.30 8.41 10.39
N TRP A 217 11.97 9.67 10.07
CA TRP A 217 11.83 10.13 8.70
C TRP A 217 13.11 9.97 7.89
N GLU A 218 14.25 10.41 8.42
CA GLU A 218 15.54 10.40 7.73
C GLU A 218 15.95 8.98 7.33
N GLN A 219 15.79 8.03 8.25
CA GLN A 219 16.08 6.61 8.01
C GLN A 219 15.11 6.01 6.98
N ASN A 220 13.81 6.20 7.17
CA ASN A 220 12.80 5.58 6.33
C ASN A 220 12.77 6.16 4.91
N SER A 221 13.05 7.44 4.75
CA SER A 221 13.05 8.12 3.44
C SER A 221 14.38 8.01 2.69
N ASP A 222 15.41 7.36 3.26
CA ASP A 222 16.79 7.38 2.75
C ASP A 222 17.25 8.83 2.50
N ASN A 223 17.30 9.65 3.55
CA ASN A 223 17.65 11.07 3.50
C ASN A 223 16.78 11.89 2.52
N CYS A 224 15.46 11.75 2.62
CA CYS A 224 14.49 12.39 1.74
C CYS A 224 14.64 12.00 0.26
N LYS A 225 15.25 10.85 -0.05
CA LYS A 225 15.29 10.34 -1.42
C LYS A 225 13.98 9.71 -1.84
N PHE A 226 13.21 9.16 -0.91
CA PHE A 226 11.90 8.56 -1.13
C PHE A 226 10.81 9.36 -0.42
N SER A 227 9.60 9.28 -0.98
CA SER A 227 8.41 9.87 -0.40
C SER A 227 7.65 8.81 0.41
N ALA A 228 6.76 9.26 1.29
CA ALA A 228 5.91 8.39 2.09
C ALA A 228 4.43 8.75 1.97
N MET A 229 3.57 7.83 2.42
CA MET A 229 2.14 8.05 2.55
C MET A 229 1.70 7.79 3.99
N LEU A 230 0.79 8.60 4.51
CA LEU A 230 0.11 8.38 5.79
C LEU A 230 -1.38 8.11 5.51
N ALA A 231 -1.80 6.85 5.67
CA ALA A 231 -3.20 6.47 5.53
C ALA A 231 -3.92 6.58 6.88
N VAL A 232 -5.02 7.31 6.91
CA VAL A 232 -5.81 7.56 8.12
C VAL A 232 -7.25 7.11 7.97
N ASN A 233 -7.94 6.97 9.09
CA ASN A 233 -9.29 6.42 9.11
C ASN A 233 -10.34 7.32 8.44
N ASP A 234 -10.28 8.63 8.69
CA ASP A 234 -11.30 9.60 8.26
C ASP A 234 -10.71 10.99 7.94
N ILE A 235 -11.50 11.85 7.31
CA ILE A 235 -11.09 13.22 6.91
C ILE A 235 -10.69 14.07 8.12
N ARG A 236 -11.38 13.97 9.25
CA ARG A 236 -11.07 14.75 10.46
C ARG A 236 -9.68 14.42 10.99
N LEU A 237 -9.31 13.15 11.03
CA LEU A 237 -7.95 12.74 11.35
C LEU A 237 -6.95 13.27 10.33
N ALA A 238 -7.26 13.19 9.04
CA ALA A 238 -6.36 13.66 7.98
C ALA A 238 -5.99 15.14 8.18
N ASN A 239 -6.99 15.98 8.47
CA ASN A 239 -6.77 17.40 8.69
C ASN A 239 -6.03 17.69 10.00
N ARG A 240 -6.25 16.89 11.04
CA ARG A 240 -5.49 17.02 12.29
C ARG A 240 -4.02 16.66 12.12
N TYR A 241 -3.72 15.53 11.47
CA TYR A 241 -2.35 15.19 11.11
C TYR A 241 -1.74 16.27 10.23
N PHE A 242 -2.47 16.78 9.24
CA PHE A 242 -1.99 17.85 8.37
C PHE A 242 -1.67 19.13 9.17
N ASN A 243 -2.52 19.52 10.11
CA ASN A 243 -2.31 20.72 10.92
C ASN A 243 -1.06 20.65 11.81
N ILE A 244 -0.72 19.47 12.31
CA ILE A 244 0.51 19.23 13.09
C ILE A 244 1.72 19.15 12.15
N LEU A 245 1.66 18.26 11.15
CA LEU A 245 2.79 17.94 10.29
C LEU A 245 3.18 19.08 9.34
N LYS A 246 2.27 19.98 8.95
CA LYS A 246 2.63 21.16 8.13
C LYS A 246 3.57 22.13 8.82
N GLN A 247 3.70 22.04 10.15
CA GLN A 247 4.58 22.87 10.98
C GLN A 247 5.87 22.13 11.39
N ASN A 248 6.18 21.01 10.74
CA ASN A 248 7.33 20.19 11.08
C ASN A 248 8.66 20.98 11.01
N GLU A 249 9.58 20.63 11.91
CA GLU A 249 10.89 21.29 12.04
C GLU A 249 11.88 20.86 10.95
N LEU A 250 11.60 19.75 10.27
CA LEU A 250 12.46 19.16 9.23
C LEU A 250 12.31 19.83 7.85
N GLY A 251 11.36 20.76 7.69
CA GLY A 251 11.10 21.44 6.42
C GLY A 251 10.46 20.55 5.35
N LEU A 252 9.85 19.43 5.74
CA LEU A 252 9.19 18.48 4.84
C LEU A 252 7.95 19.11 4.20
N LYS A 253 7.73 18.80 2.93
CA LYS A 253 6.53 19.20 2.19
C LYS A 253 5.44 18.16 2.36
N ILE A 254 4.40 18.58 3.06
CA ILE A 254 3.24 17.76 3.40
C ILE A 254 2.05 18.19 2.56
N ALA A 255 1.31 17.23 2.00
CA ALA A 255 0.04 17.49 1.32
C ALA A 255 -1.04 16.52 1.81
N VAL A 256 -2.31 16.87 1.54
CA VAL A 256 -3.46 16.03 1.85
C VAL A 256 -4.31 15.81 0.59
N ILE A 257 -4.88 14.62 0.45
CA ILE A 257 -5.75 14.30 -0.68
C ILE A 257 -6.93 13.41 -0.24
N TYR A 258 -8.14 13.96 -0.40
CA TYR A 258 -9.40 13.26 -0.19
C TYR A 258 -10.51 13.83 -1.11
N ASP A 259 -11.71 13.27 -1.05
CA ASP A 259 -12.88 13.81 -1.73
C ASP A 259 -13.84 14.34 -0.68
N PRO A 260 -14.08 15.66 -0.60
CA PRO A 260 -14.98 16.24 0.40
C PRO A 260 -16.45 15.85 0.16
N ASN A 261 -16.79 15.25 -0.99
CA ASN A 261 -18.14 14.79 -1.32
C ASN A 261 -18.21 13.27 -1.53
N GLY A 262 -17.28 12.51 -0.94
CA GLY A 262 -17.20 11.06 -1.13
C GLY A 262 -18.38 10.29 -0.53
N ASP A 263 -18.65 9.09 -1.09
CA ASP A 263 -19.76 8.20 -0.69
C ASP A 263 -19.62 7.59 0.73
N TYR A 264 -18.55 7.90 1.46
CA TYR A 264 -18.26 7.35 2.80
C TYR A 264 -18.82 8.18 3.97
N ASP A 265 -19.92 8.93 3.74
CA ASP A 265 -20.60 9.74 4.77
C ASP A 265 -19.66 10.84 5.38
N GLU A 266 -18.84 11.42 4.51
CA GLU A 266 -17.66 12.25 4.82
C GLU A 266 -17.72 13.63 4.12
N GLY A 267 -18.84 14.34 4.23
CA GLY A 267 -18.96 15.68 3.65
C GLY A 267 -19.74 16.64 4.54
N SER A 268 -19.02 17.43 5.33
CA SER A 268 -19.52 18.64 5.97
C SER A 268 -18.95 19.88 5.27
N PHE A 269 -19.58 21.05 5.50
CA PHE A 269 -19.03 22.34 5.05
C PHE A 269 -17.62 22.58 5.63
N GLU A 270 -17.35 22.10 6.84
CA GLU A 270 -16.04 22.22 7.50
C GLU A 270 -14.95 21.49 6.71
N ASP A 271 -15.22 20.29 6.20
CA ASP A 271 -14.26 19.48 5.45
C ASP A 271 -13.78 20.15 4.14
N SER A 272 -14.65 20.95 3.52
CA SER A 272 -14.32 21.73 2.31
C SER A 272 -13.37 22.90 2.63
N SER A 273 -13.59 23.58 3.75
CA SER A 273 -12.74 24.70 4.18
C SER A 273 -11.36 24.25 4.65
N GLU A 274 -11.26 23.09 5.33
CA GLU A 274 -9.97 22.51 5.70
C GLU A 274 -9.18 22.06 4.47
N LEU A 275 -9.86 21.50 3.46
CA LEU A 275 -9.21 21.16 2.20
C LEU A 275 -8.69 22.39 1.47
N GLU A 276 -9.48 23.47 1.43
CA GLU A 276 -9.05 24.73 0.82
C GLU A 276 -7.79 25.28 1.50
N ASN A 277 -7.74 25.26 2.84
CA ASN A 277 -6.54 25.64 3.60
C ASN A 277 -5.33 24.79 3.24
N ALA A 278 -5.52 23.48 3.04
CA ALA A 278 -4.44 22.59 2.63
C ALA A 278 -3.96 22.86 1.19
N ILE A 279 -4.88 23.18 0.27
CA ILE A 279 -4.54 23.59 -1.10
C ILE A 279 -3.78 24.92 -1.09
N ILE A 280 -4.19 25.90 -0.26
CA ILE A 280 -3.47 27.17 -0.10
C ILE A 280 -2.05 26.92 0.40
N HIS A 281 -1.86 26.04 1.38
CA HIS A 281 -0.53 25.68 1.86
C HIS A 281 0.32 25.03 0.76
N TYR A 282 -0.26 24.10 0.01
CA TYR A 282 0.40 23.47 -1.13
C TYR A 282 0.83 24.49 -2.20
N ASN A 283 -0.06 25.43 -2.53
CA ASN A 283 0.23 26.52 -3.45
C ASN A 283 1.42 27.37 -2.98
N GLN A 284 1.49 27.67 -1.68
CA GLN A 284 2.62 28.41 -1.09
C GLN A 284 3.92 27.62 -1.15
N GLN A 285 3.88 26.31 -0.91
CA GLN A 285 5.06 25.44 -0.96
C GLN A 285 5.65 25.33 -2.37
N PHE A 286 4.81 25.27 -3.39
CA PHE A 286 5.22 24.95 -4.76
C PHE A 286 5.09 26.10 -5.76
N GLY A 287 4.56 27.25 -5.36
CA GLY A 287 4.29 28.38 -6.25
C GLY A 287 3.16 28.11 -7.26
N MET A 288 2.13 27.38 -6.83
CA MET A 288 0.97 27.00 -7.65
C MET A 288 -0.26 27.88 -7.36
N TYR A 289 -1.33 27.73 -8.14
CA TYR A 289 -2.57 28.52 -8.00
C TYR A 289 -3.82 27.66 -8.19
N PHE A 290 -3.96 26.64 -7.35
CA PHE A 290 -5.17 25.81 -7.33
C PHE A 290 -6.23 26.35 -6.36
N GLY A 291 -7.49 26.18 -6.72
CA GLY A 291 -8.66 26.37 -5.85
C GLY A 291 -9.53 25.13 -5.78
N LEU A 292 -10.65 25.22 -5.05
CA LEU A 292 -11.65 24.14 -4.98
C LEU A 292 -12.29 23.84 -6.34
N ASP A 293 -12.41 24.86 -7.21
CA ASP A 293 -12.88 24.73 -8.59
C ASP A 293 -11.87 23.99 -9.50
N THR A 294 -10.58 23.97 -9.12
CA THR A 294 -9.50 23.26 -9.83
C THR A 294 -8.96 22.07 -9.05
N ILE A 295 -9.79 21.45 -8.19
CA ILE A 295 -9.38 20.31 -7.34
C ILE A 295 -8.84 19.14 -8.16
N VAL A 296 -9.33 18.94 -9.39
CA VAL A 296 -8.88 17.87 -10.27
C VAL A 296 -7.43 18.10 -10.71
N GLN A 297 -7.08 19.34 -11.07
CA GLN A 297 -5.72 19.73 -11.44
C GLN A 297 -4.76 19.66 -10.25
N TYR A 298 -5.21 20.08 -9.06
CA TYR A 298 -4.44 19.91 -7.81
C TYR A 298 -4.08 18.44 -7.57
N LYS A 299 -5.08 17.54 -7.65
CA LYS A 299 -4.87 16.10 -7.47
C LYS A 299 -3.89 15.54 -8.50
N GLU A 300 -4.03 15.93 -9.77
CA GLU A 300 -3.15 15.49 -10.87
C GLU A 300 -1.69 15.96 -10.64
N ASP A 301 -1.48 17.21 -10.24
CA ASP A 301 -0.15 17.74 -9.91
C ASP A 301 0.49 17.00 -8.73
N LEU A 302 -0.25 16.81 -7.65
CA LEU A 302 0.18 16.09 -6.45
C LEU A 302 0.61 14.66 -6.80
N MET A 303 -0.22 13.93 -7.55
CA MET A 303 0.08 12.55 -7.98
C MET A 303 1.31 12.49 -8.87
N ASN A 304 1.49 13.44 -9.79
CA ASN A 304 2.64 13.49 -10.68
C ASN A 304 3.94 13.78 -9.92
N ARG A 305 3.92 14.65 -8.91
CA ARG A 305 5.07 14.89 -8.02
C ARG A 305 5.41 13.66 -7.20
N LEU A 306 4.42 13.06 -6.55
CA LEU A 306 4.61 11.89 -5.69
C LEU A 306 5.16 10.69 -6.48
N ALA A 307 4.67 10.46 -7.70
CA ALA A 307 5.14 9.39 -8.57
C ALA A 307 6.38 9.76 -9.41
N ARG A 308 6.84 11.01 -9.37
CA ARG A 308 7.93 11.58 -10.20
C ARG A 308 7.69 11.36 -11.70
N ARG A 309 6.47 11.64 -12.16
CA ARG A 309 6.05 11.51 -13.56
C ARG A 309 6.27 12.80 -14.33
N ASP A 310 6.27 12.68 -15.66
CA ASP A 310 6.32 13.82 -16.59
C ASP A 310 7.46 14.81 -16.30
N GLU A 311 7.13 16.05 -15.94
CA GLU A 311 8.10 17.11 -15.62
C GLU A 311 8.87 16.87 -14.31
N TYR A 312 8.38 15.96 -13.46
CA TYR A 312 8.92 15.68 -12.14
C TYR A 312 9.90 14.49 -12.11
N LYS A 313 10.24 13.92 -13.27
CA LYS A 313 11.18 12.78 -13.38
C LYS A 313 12.56 13.06 -12.79
N LYS A 314 12.95 14.33 -12.70
CA LYS A 314 14.26 14.78 -12.25
C LYS A 314 14.24 15.54 -10.92
N ILE A 315 13.14 15.46 -10.16
CA ILE A 315 13.04 16.10 -8.84
C ILE A 315 14.25 15.76 -7.96
N THR A 316 14.66 14.50 -7.92
CA THR A 316 15.72 14.02 -7.01
C THR A 316 17.10 14.58 -7.33
N THR A 317 17.36 14.93 -8.60
CA THR A 317 18.70 15.32 -9.06
C THR A 317 18.81 16.80 -9.40
N GLU A 318 17.74 17.40 -9.93
CA GLU A 318 17.77 18.76 -10.49
C GLU A 318 16.83 19.74 -9.79
N GLN A 319 15.75 19.25 -9.15
CA GLN A 319 14.69 20.10 -8.60
C GLN A 319 14.16 19.59 -7.24
N PRO A 320 15.03 19.44 -6.21
CA PRO A 320 14.62 18.92 -4.90
C PRO A 320 13.57 19.82 -4.22
N GLU A 321 13.53 21.11 -4.58
CA GLU A 321 12.52 22.06 -4.13
C GLU A 321 11.11 21.70 -4.61
N LYS A 322 10.95 20.86 -5.63
CA LYS A 322 9.64 20.41 -6.12
C LYS A 322 9.16 19.09 -5.53
N GLN A 323 9.99 18.44 -4.71
CA GLN A 323 9.65 17.17 -4.09
C GLN A 323 8.45 17.30 -3.15
N LEU A 324 7.56 16.32 -3.19
CA LEU A 324 6.53 16.12 -2.18
C LEU A 324 6.96 14.96 -1.28
N ASP A 325 7.06 15.21 0.02
CA ASP A 325 7.70 14.29 0.96
C ASP A 325 6.68 13.33 1.55
N LEU A 326 5.60 13.85 2.15
CA LEU A 326 4.54 13.05 2.76
C LEU A 326 3.18 13.45 2.22
N VAL A 327 2.37 12.44 1.86
CA VAL A 327 0.96 12.64 1.51
C VAL A 327 0.06 11.93 2.50
N ILE A 328 -0.88 12.69 3.07
CA ILE A 328 -1.91 12.18 3.98
C ILE A 328 -3.13 11.80 3.15
N VAL A 329 -3.63 10.57 3.32
CA VAL A 329 -4.71 9.99 2.53
C VAL A 329 -5.74 9.31 3.42
N VAL A 330 -7.01 9.31 3.00
CA VAL A 330 -8.07 8.51 3.65
C VAL A 330 -8.27 7.19 2.91
N TRP A 331 -8.76 7.27 1.68
CA TRP A 331 -8.94 6.11 0.78
C TRP A 331 -8.33 6.31 -0.61
N GLN A 332 -8.05 7.56 -0.97
CA GLN A 332 -7.39 7.87 -2.25
C GLN A 332 -5.95 7.38 -2.24
N LEU A 333 -5.42 7.10 -3.43
CA LEU A 333 -4.06 6.59 -3.66
C LEU A 333 -3.72 5.22 -3.06
N LEU A 334 -4.53 4.66 -2.14
CA LEU A 334 -4.32 3.30 -1.61
C LEU A 334 -4.54 2.20 -2.65
N THR A 335 -5.07 2.56 -3.82
CA THR A 335 -5.49 1.66 -4.89
C THR A 335 -5.31 2.32 -6.24
N GLY A 336 -4.90 1.55 -7.26
CA GLY A 336 -4.72 2.02 -8.64
C GLY A 336 -3.64 3.10 -8.88
N PHE A 337 -3.03 3.65 -7.83
CA PHE A 337 -1.95 4.64 -7.95
C PHE A 337 -0.57 3.98 -7.95
N ASP A 338 0.27 4.32 -8.92
CA ASP A 338 1.60 3.72 -9.08
C ASP A 338 2.70 4.77 -8.90
N ALA A 339 3.44 4.67 -7.80
CA ALA A 339 4.52 5.59 -7.44
C ALA A 339 5.78 4.81 -7.01
N PRO A 340 6.70 4.53 -7.94
CA PRO A 340 7.94 3.80 -7.65
C PRO A 340 8.80 4.43 -6.54
N TYR A 341 8.68 5.75 -6.36
CA TYR A 341 9.43 6.53 -5.38
C TYR A 341 8.79 6.62 -3.99
N VAL A 342 7.63 5.99 -3.80
CA VAL A 342 7.05 5.79 -2.46
C VAL A 342 7.60 4.47 -1.90
N ASN A 343 8.33 4.55 -0.80
CA ASN A 343 8.88 3.36 -0.13
C ASN A 343 8.22 3.07 1.22
N THR A 344 7.60 4.07 1.85
CA THR A 344 7.06 3.94 3.21
C THR A 344 5.57 4.25 3.23
N LEU A 345 4.80 3.37 3.89
CA LEU A 345 3.39 3.56 4.18
C LEU A 345 3.16 3.51 5.69
N TYR A 346 2.78 4.66 6.25
CA TYR A 346 2.34 4.82 7.63
C TYR A 346 0.82 4.58 7.71
N LEU A 347 0.36 3.82 8.69
CA LEU A 347 -1.05 3.42 8.84
C LEU A 347 -1.57 3.78 10.23
N ASP A 348 -2.34 4.87 10.32
CA ASP A 348 -3.30 5.12 11.40
C ASP A 348 -4.72 4.76 10.92
N LYS A 349 -4.80 3.58 10.28
CA LYS A 349 -6.00 3.04 9.64
C LYS A 349 -5.98 1.52 9.82
N THR A 350 -7.11 0.96 10.25
CA THR A 350 -7.26 -0.50 10.32
C THR A 350 -7.70 -0.98 8.94
N LEU A 351 -6.87 -1.78 8.28
CA LEU A 351 -7.18 -2.38 6.98
C LEU A 351 -7.30 -3.89 7.12
N ASP A 352 -8.04 -4.50 6.21
CA ASP A 352 -8.22 -5.94 6.11
C ASP A 352 -8.24 -6.41 4.65
N TYR A 353 -8.04 -7.71 4.47
CA TYR A 353 -8.19 -8.44 3.20
C TYR A 353 -7.63 -7.69 1.97
N ALA A 354 -8.47 -7.42 0.98
CA ALA A 354 -8.09 -6.82 -0.29
C ALA A 354 -7.52 -5.40 -0.11
N ASN A 355 -8.14 -4.59 0.76
CA ASN A 355 -7.70 -3.21 0.99
C ASN A 355 -6.30 -3.17 1.59
N LEU A 356 -5.97 -4.11 2.48
CA LEU A 356 -4.65 -4.24 3.08
C LEU A 356 -3.59 -4.56 2.03
N ILE A 357 -3.78 -5.58 1.20
CA ILE A 357 -2.80 -5.98 0.18
C ILE A 357 -2.59 -4.87 -0.85
N GLN A 358 -3.65 -4.18 -1.24
CA GLN A 358 -3.56 -3.09 -2.22
C GLN A 358 -2.77 -1.89 -1.69
N ALA A 359 -3.05 -1.51 -0.44
CA ALA A 359 -2.35 -0.44 0.25
C ALA A 359 -0.86 -0.79 0.42
N PHE A 360 -0.56 -2.01 0.91
CA PHE A 360 0.83 -2.48 1.05
C PHE A 360 1.56 -2.42 -0.29
N SER A 361 0.92 -2.87 -1.37
CA SER A 361 1.47 -2.85 -2.72
C SER A 361 1.74 -1.46 -3.31
N ARG A 362 1.51 -0.36 -2.56
CA ARG A 362 1.98 0.98 -2.95
C ARG A 362 3.49 1.15 -2.75
N THR A 363 4.10 0.35 -1.88
CA THR A 363 5.53 0.48 -1.52
C THR A 363 6.44 -0.53 -2.22
N ASN A 364 5.90 -1.63 -2.75
CA ASN A 364 6.68 -2.76 -3.28
C ASN A 364 7.10 -2.67 -4.75
N ARG A 365 6.99 -1.50 -5.37
CA ARG A 365 7.47 -1.27 -6.74
C ARG A 365 8.99 -1.22 -6.79
N ILE A 366 9.56 -1.96 -7.73
CA ILE A 366 10.99 -1.94 -8.03
C ILE A 366 11.37 -0.60 -8.65
N LEU A 367 12.50 -0.06 -8.20
CA LEU A 367 13.08 1.15 -8.77
C LEU A 367 14.54 0.91 -9.13
N ASN A 368 15.36 0.65 -8.12
CA ASN A 368 16.80 0.41 -8.22
C ASN A 368 17.28 -0.30 -6.94
N ASN A 369 18.58 -0.57 -6.85
CA ASN A 369 19.18 -1.26 -5.70
C ASN A 369 19.05 -0.47 -4.38
N ASP A 370 18.76 0.83 -4.45
CA ASP A 370 18.62 1.68 -3.26
C ASP A 370 17.27 1.49 -2.55
N LYS A 371 16.32 0.81 -3.21
CA LYS A 371 15.01 0.47 -2.64
C LYS A 371 14.90 -1.05 -2.48
N PRO A 372 15.40 -1.61 -1.36
CA PRO A 372 15.42 -3.07 -1.16
C PRO A 372 14.03 -3.64 -0.82
N GLN A 373 13.17 -2.85 -0.17
CA GLN A 373 11.86 -3.29 0.31
C GLN A 373 10.87 -2.12 0.43
N GLY A 374 9.59 -2.46 0.54
CA GLY A 374 8.56 -1.53 1.00
C GLY A 374 8.46 -1.55 2.52
N ILE A 375 8.49 -0.38 3.16
CA ILE A 375 8.35 -0.23 4.61
C ILE A 375 6.88 0.03 4.94
N ILE A 376 6.32 -0.78 5.84
CA ILE A 376 4.95 -0.62 6.33
C ILE A 376 4.99 -0.45 7.84
N GLU A 377 4.46 0.66 8.32
CA GLU A 377 4.45 1.01 9.73
C GLU A 377 3.03 1.29 10.17
N TYR A 378 2.54 0.60 11.20
CA TYR A 378 1.14 0.73 11.61
C TYR A 378 1.00 0.98 13.11
N PHE A 379 0.05 1.86 13.43
CA PHE A 379 -0.15 2.41 14.77
C PHE A 379 -1.52 2.06 15.35
N ARG A 380 -2.55 2.05 14.50
CA ARG A 380 -3.93 1.84 14.93
C ARG A 380 -4.21 0.36 15.10
N THR A 381 -4.81 0.00 16.25
CA THR A 381 -5.16 -1.39 16.58
C THR A 381 -4.04 -2.37 16.20
N PRO A 382 -2.81 -2.16 16.70
CA PRO A 382 -1.64 -2.87 16.20
C PRO A 382 -1.74 -4.40 16.34
N ILE A 383 -2.45 -4.91 17.35
CA ILE A 383 -2.54 -6.37 17.56
C ILE A 383 -3.54 -6.97 16.59
N ARG A 384 -4.70 -6.33 16.41
CA ARG A 384 -5.66 -6.74 15.37
C ARG A 384 -5.10 -6.57 13.97
N MET A 385 -4.34 -5.49 13.72
CA MET A 385 -3.74 -5.24 12.42
C MET A 385 -2.73 -6.33 12.06
N GLU A 386 -1.93 -6.80 13.02
CA GLU A 386 -1.04 -7.96 12.85
C GLU A 386 -1.82 -9.21 12.41
N GLN A 387 -2.92 -9.53 13.09
CA GLN A 387 -3.80 -10.64 12.69
C GLN A 387 -4.41 -10.45 11.29
N ASN A 388 -4.79 -9.22 10.94
CA ASN A 388 -5.31 -8.90 9.62
C ASN A 388 -4.25 -9.08 8.53
N ILE A 389 -3.01 -8.68 8.80
CA ILE A 389 -1.86 -8.86 7.89
C ILE A 389 -1.63 -10.35 7.67
N GLU A 390 -1.47 -11.14 8.74
CA GLU A 390 -1.27 -12.59 8.62
C GLU A 390 -2.39 -13.27 7.84
N THR A 391 -3.64 -12.91 8.14
CA THR A 391 -4.82 -13.49 7.48
C THR A 391 -4.86 -13.12 5.99
N ALA A 392 -4.63 -11.85 5.65
CA ALA A 392 -4.64 -11.39 4.27
C ALA A 392 -3.52 -12.05 3.46
N PHE A 393 -2.28 -12.04 3.95
CA PHE A 393 -1.16 -12.65 3.23
C PHE A 393 -1.31 -14.17 3.11
N LYS A 394 -1.82 -14.86 4.13
CA LYS A 394 -2.13 -16.30 4.03
C LYS A 394 -3.23 -16.61 3.00
N LEU A 395 -4.17 -15.68 2.82
CA LEU A 395 -5.28 -15.85 1.89
C LEU A 395 -4.85 -15.62 0.43
N TYR A 396 -3.99 -14.64 0.18
CA TYR A 396 -3.53 -14.26 -1.16
C TYR A 396 -2.20 -14.90 -1.58
N SER A 397 -1.50 -15.54 -0.64
CA SER A 397 -0.44 -16.51 -0.93
C SER A 397 -1.08 -17.86 -1.22
N ASN A 398 -0.63 -18.58 -2.25
CA ASN A 398 -1.16 -19.90 -2.61
C ASN A 398 -0.77 -21.00 -1.59
N LYS A 399 -1.16 -20.85 -0.32
CA LYS A 399 -1.03 -21.75 0.87
C LYS A 399 0.36 -22.34 1.19
N SER A 400 1.36 -22.19 0.34
CA SER A 400 2.64 -22.89 0.42
C SER A 400 3.78 -22.07 1.04
N GLU A 401 3.65 -20.74 1.14
CA GLU A 401 4.80 -19.86 1.39
C GLU A 401 4.52 -18.70 2.36
N SER A 402 3.81 -18.94 3.46
CA SER A 402 3.35 -17.91 4.42
C SER A 402 4.44 -17.04 5.10
N GLY A 403 5.71 -17.12 4.70
CA GLY A 403 6.81 -16.33 5.27
C GLY A 403 7.76 -15.68 4.25
N ALA A 404 7.60 -15.91 2.94
CA ALA A 404 8.51 -15.36 1.92
C ALA A 404 8.27 -13.86 1.61
N PHE A 405 7.22 -13.28 2.19
CA PHE A 405 6.77 -11.90 1.92
C PHE A 405 7.48 -10.85 2.76
N PHE A 406 7.82 -11.24 3.99
CA PHE A 406 8.33 -10.34 4.99
C PHE A 406 9.84 -10.46 5.05
N VAL A 407 10.50 -9.32 5.05
CA VAL A 407 11.93 -9.27 5.30
C VAL A 407 12.14 -9.65 6.77
N PRO A 408 13.14 -10.50 7.07
CA PRO A 408 13.39 -10.88 8.45
C PRO A 408 13.61 -9.65 9.32
N THR A 409 13.10 -9.70 10.54
CA THR A 409 13.22 -8.61 11.50
C THR A 409 14.69 -8.35 11.84
N LYS A 410 15.00 -7.16 12.37
CA LYS A 410 16.35 -6.81 12.84
C LYS A 410 16.89 -7.87 13.83
N GLN A 411 16.04 -8.40 14.72
CA GLN A 411 16.43 -9.43 15.68
C GLN A 411 16.77 -10.76 14.99
N GLU A 412 15.97 -11.18 14.01
CA GLU A 412 16.24 -12.40 13.23
C GLU A 412 17.50 -12.25 12.38
N ASN A 413 17.74 -11.09 11.79
CA ASN A 413 18.96 -10.80 11.05
C ASN A 413 20.19 -10.81 11.97
N ILE A 414 20.11 -10.19 13.16
CA ILE A 414 21.19 -10.25 14.15
C ILE A 414 21.44 -11.70 14.59
N ALA A 415 20.38 -12.48 14.84
CA ALA A 415 20.51 -13.89 15.20
C ALA A 415 21.18 -14.71 14.08
N LYS A 416 20.82 -14.46 12.82
CA LYS A 416 21.47 -15.06 11.65
C LYS A 416 22.93 -14.64 11.53
N ILE A 417 23.24 -13.35 11.63
CA ILE A 417 24.62 -12.85 11.60
C ILE A 417 25.45 -13.50 12.70
N ASN A 418 24.93 -13.56 13.92
CA ASN A 418 25.60 -14.21 15.05
C ASN A 418 25.79 -15.71 14.83
N SER A 419 24.80 -16.41 14.26
CA SER A 419 24.90 -17.82 13.91
C SER A 419 25.95 -18.06 12.83
N THR A 420 25.90 -17.32 11.72
CA THR A 420 26.88 -17.41 10.62
C THR A 420 28.28 -17.05 11.11
N PHE A 421 28.41 -16.07 12.01
CA PHE A 421 29.69 -15.75 12.64
C PHE A 421 30.19 -16.89 13.53
N ALA A 422 29.32 -17.53 14.31
CA ALA A 422 29.69 -18.70 15.10
C ALA A 422 30.14 -19.87 14.22
N ASP A 423 29.48 -20.10 13.08
CA ASP A 423 29.86 -21.10 12.09
C ASP A 423 31.23 -20.78 11.47
N ILE A 424 31.46 -19.52 11.09
CA ILE A 424 32.77 -19.03 10.64
C ILE A 424 33.82 -19.28 11.71
N ALA A 425 33.56 -18.89 12.96
CA ALA A 425 34.50 -19.04 14.08
C ALA A 425 34.92 -20.51 14.29
N CYS A 426 34.01 -21.46 14.09
CA CYS A 426 34.30 -22.89 14.18
C CYS A 426 35.29 -23.40 13.13
N LEU A 427 35.44 -22.71 11.99
CA LEU A 427 36.38 -23.06 10.93
C LEU A 427 37.83 -22.64 11.23
N PHE A 428 38.04 -21.76 12.21
CA PHE A 428 39.35 -21.22 12.55
C PHE A 428 39.99 -21.99 13.72
N PRO A 429 41.33 -22.10 13.75
CA PRO A 429 42.04 -22.72 14.85
C PRO A 429 41.78 -21.95 16.15
N LYS A 430 41.70 -22.66 17.27
CA LYS A 430 41.49 -22.05 18.58
C LYS A 430 42.79 -21.56 19.20
N LYS A 431 42.75 -20.41 19.87
CA LYS A 431 43.85 -19.81 20.64
C LYS A 431 43.35 -19.37 22.01
N GLU A 432 44.17 -19.60 23.01
CA GLU A 432 43.93 -19.11 24.37
C GLU A 432 44.24 -17.61 24.42
N ASP A 433 43.25 -16.84 24.85
CA ASP A 433 43.42 -15.43 25.12
C ASP A 433 44.21 -15.25 26.42
N LEU A 434 45.35 -14.57 26.33
CA LEU A 434 46.33 -14.47 27.41
C LEU A 434 45.87 -13.52 28.54
N GLU A 435 44.86 -12.68 28.30
CA GLU A 435 44.31 -11.75 29.28
C GLU A 435 43.08 -12.30 30.02
N SER A 436 42.16 -12.96 29.31
CA SER A 436 40.94 -13.52 29.91
C SER A 436 41.04 -15.01 30.27
N GLY A 437 42.00 -15.75 29.70
CA GLY A 437 42.11 -17.21 29.82
C GLY A 437 41.07 -17.98 28.99
N GLU A 438 40.28 -17.31 28.15
CA GLU A 438 39.27 -17.95 27.31
C GLU A 438 39.85 -18.53 26.01
N ILE A 439 39.31 -19.65 25.55
CA ILE A 439 39.69 -20.25 24.27
C ILE A 439 38.84 -19.61 23.15
N LEU A 440 39.44 -18.72 22.38
CA LEU A 440 38.83 -18.00 21.27
C LEU A 440 39.27 -18.53 19.91
N SER A 441 38.60 -18.11 18.83
CA SER A 441 38.98 -18.48 17.47
C SER A 441 40.04 -17.51 16.94
N ASP A 442 41.12 -18.04 16.37
CA ASP A 442 42.24 -17.25 15.84
C ASP A 442 42.04 -16.92 14.36
N PHE A 443 41.62 -15.70 14.09
CA PHE A 443 41.37 -15.18 12.75
C PHE A 443 42.63 -14.64 12.04
N SER A 444 43.81 -14.74 12.66
CA SER A 444 45.06 -14.20 12.11
C SER A 444 45.54 -14.93 10.85
N TYR A 445 45.02 -16.14 10.62
CA TYR A 445 45.39 -17.01 9.50
C TYR A 445 44.16 -17.67 8.91
N LEU A 446 44.14 -17.90 7.60
CA LEU A 446 43.10 -18.67 6.94
C LEU A 446 43.07 -20.13 7.42
N PRO A 447 41.90 -20.80 7.39
CA PRO A 447 41.81 -22.24 7.61
C PRO A 447 42.77 -22.99 6.69
N LYS A 448 43.43 -24.03 7.21
CA LYS A 448 44.51 -24.72 6.48
C LYS A 448 43.99 -25.69 5.42
N ASP A 449 42.78 -26.21 5.58
CA ASP A 449 42.18 -27.16 4.65
C ASP A 449 41.32 -26.47 3.58
N GLU A 450 41.37 -27.02 2.36
CA GLU A 450 40.69 -26.44 1.19
C GLU A 450 39.16 -26.46 1.34
N GLU A 451 38.63 -27.37 2.15
CA GLU A 451 37.19 -27.52 2.38
C GLU A 451 36.67 -26.43 3.33
N ALA A 452 37.37 -26.14 4.43
CA ALA A 452 37.09 -25.03 5.33
C ALA A 452 37.31 -23.68 4.66
N GLN A 453 38.26 -23.54 3.73
CA GLN A 453 38.41 -22.32 2.92
C GLN A 453 37.19 -22.09 2.02
N LYS A 454 36.66 -23.14 1.38
CA LYS A 454 35.42 -23.05 0.58
C LYS A 454 34.20 -22.75 1.43
N GLN A 455 34.08 -23.37 2.61
CA GLN A 455 33.00 -23.09 3.56
C GLN A 455 33.10 -21.66 4.11
N PHE A 456 34.31 -21.19 4.44
CA PHE A 456 34.56 -19.82 4.85
C PHE A 456 34.13 -18.83 3.77
N ALA A 457 34.54 -19.00 2.52
CA ALA A 457 34.13 -18.12 1.42
C ALA A 457 32.59 -18.09 1.26
N LYS A 458 31.92 -19.24 1.44
CA LYS A 458 30.45 -19.31 1.39
C LYS A 458 29.80 -18.54 2.54
N PHE A 459 30.20 -18.80 3.78
CA PHE A 459 29.62 -18.15 4.96
C PHE A 459 29.97 -16.67 5.04
N PHE A 460 31.16 -16.27 4.60
CA PHE A 460 31.56 -14.88 4.55
C PHE A 460 30.74 -14.08 3.54
N ASN A 461 30.49 -14.63 2.34
CA ASN A 461 29.57 -14.04 1.37
C ASN A 461 28.13 -13.94 1.91
N GLU A 462 27.69 -14.91 2.73
CA GLU A 462 26.38 -14.89 3.38
C GLU A 462 26.32 -13.81 4.48
N LEU A 463 27.41 -13.65 5.23
CA LEU A 463 27.56 -12.63 6.26
C LEU A 463 27.60 -11.22 5.66
N GLU A 464 28.32 -11.01 4.55
CA GLU A 464 28.33 -9.74 3.82
C GLU A 464 26.93 -9.37 3.29
N LYS A 465 26.21 -10.33 2.68
CA LYS A 465 24.84 -10.09 2.22
C LYS A 465 23.88 -9.70 3.35
N ASN A 466 23.99 -10.34 4.51
CA ASN A 466 23.17 -10.02 5.67
C ASN A 466 23.58 -8.69 6.30
N ASN A 467 24.87 -8.33 6.24
CA ASN A 467 25.37 -7.03 6.69
C ASN A 467 24.93 -5.88 5.78
N ASP A 468 24.91 -6.07 4.46
CA ASP A 468 24.45 -5.03 3.52
C ASP A 468 22.96 -4.71 3.72
N CYS A 469 22.12 -5.72 3.97
CA CYS A 469 20.72 -5.53 4.39
C CYS A 469 20.57 -4.78 5.73
N SER A 470 21.60 -4.77 6.58
CA SER A 470 21.63 -4.02 7.84
C SER A 470 22.35 -2.66 7.74
N SER A 471 23.13 -2.44 6.68
CA SER A 471 23.97 -1.25 6.49
C SER A 471 23.20 -0.02 6.05
N SER A 472 21.98 -0.20 5.50
CA SER A 472 20.97 0.86 5.34
C SER A 472 20.44 1.40 6.68
N ALA A 473 20.91 0.88 7.82
CA ALA A 473 20.60 1.34 9.17
C ALA A 473 21.84 1.88 9.94
N ARG A 474 22.94 2.22 9.26
CA ARG A 474 24.10 2.89 9.90
C ARG A 474 23.89 4.40 10.07
N GLY A 475 22.85 4.78 10.81
CA GLY A 475 22.65 6.15 11.30
C GLY A 475 23.01 6.33 12.78
N GLU A 476 23.13 5.25 13.54
CA GLU A 476 23.40 5.33 14.99
C GLU A 476 24.53 4.37 15.36
N LEU A 477 25.75 4.90 15.40
CA LEU A 477 26.87 4.52 16.26
C LEU A 477 28.07 5.38 15.82
N GLY A 478 28.01 6.65 16.22
CA GLY A 478 29.11 7.61 16.24
C GLY A 478 29.18 8.24 17.61
#